data_AF-A0A7S0XP90-F1
#
_entry.id   AF-A0A7S0XP90-F1
#
_cell.length_a   1.000
_cell.length_b   1.000
_cell.length_c   1.000
_cell.angle_alpha   90.00
_cell.angle_beta   90.00
_cell.angle_gamma   90.00
#
_symmetry.space_group_name_H-M   'P 1'
#
loop_
_entity.id
_entity.type
_entity.pdbx_description
1 polymer ?
#
loop_
_entity_poly.entity_id
_entity_poly.type
_entity_poly.pdbx_seq_one_letter_code
_entity_poly.pdbx_strand_id
1 'polypeptide(L)'
;RRVTTDLNAMNPSEQERLRRDHPGEPDIFRCRGPYSCYVKGCLQPTYGLGDAYLKYAHFNHFPGRVVPEPYKPPYIRSAPQITRRPLSSVSEGDFLVLATDGVWDYLSDQNAVDLVNRARRNGENAAEAVVEATLELAAARFGIAREQLVAMPTGRQRRRIHDDA
;
A
#
# COMPACT_ATOMS: atom_id res chain seq x y z
N ARG A 1 -14.88 8.70 -5.79
CA ARG A 1 -15.01 8.49 -4.33
C ARG A 1 -14.25 7.23 -3.94
N ARG A 2 -13.43 7.29 -2.87
CA ARG A 2 -12.73 6.11 -2.36
C ARG A 2 -13.67 5.04 -1.80
N VAL A 3 -13.39 3.77 -2.08
CA VAL A 3 -14.23 2.62 -1.69
C VAL A 3 -13.57 1.66 -0.68
N THR A 4 -12.28 1.82 -0.42
CA THR A 4 -11.50 1.07 0.56
C THR A 4 -10.80 2.02 1.54
N THR A 5 -10.35 1.50 2.67
CA THR A 5 -9.45 2.22 3.59
C THR A 5 -8.11 1.51 3.57
N ASP A 6 -7.01 2.26 3.62
CA ASP A 6 -5.68 1.66 3.60
C ASP A 6 -5.39 1.00 4.95
N LEU A 7 -5.12 -0.30 4.90
CA LEU A 7 -4.91 -1.14 6.09
C LEU A 7 -3.43 -1.31 6.36
N ASN A 8 -2.79 -0.25 6.81
CA ASN A 8 -1.36 -0.20 7.14
C ASN A 8 -1.11 0.45 8.50
N ALA A 9 0.12 0.35 8.99
CA ALA A 9 0.50 0.86 10.31
C ALA A 9 0.61 2.39 10.37
N MET A 10 0.46 3.11 9.25
CA MET A 10 0.31 4.57 9.24
C MET A 10 -1.13 4.98 9.59
N ASN A 11 -2.12 4.13 9.32
CA ASN A 11 -3.52 4.45 9.56
C ASN A 11 -3.81 4.56 11.07
N PRO A 12 -4.29 5.71 11.57
CA PRO A 12 -4.59 5.90 12.99
C PRO A 12 -5.56 4.86 13.57
N SER A 13 -6.57 4.43 12.80
CA SER A 13 -7.52 3.42 13.28
C SER A 13 -6.86 2.06 13.49
N GLU A 14 -5.89 1.71 12.64
CA GLU A 14 -5.11 0.48 12.78
C GLU A 14 -4.10 0.58 13.92
N GLN A 15 -3.48 1.74 14.14
CA GLN A 15 -2.62 1.96 15.31
C GLN A 15 -3.41 1.84 16.62
N GLU A 16 -4.62 2.39 16.68
CA GLU A 16 -5.51 2.26 17.83
C GLU A 16 -5.93 0.80 18.05
N ARG A 17 -6.32 0.10 16.97
CA ARG A 17 -6.63 -1.34 17.02
C ARG A 17 -5.45 -2.13 17.56
N LEU A 18 -4.24 -1.92 17.04
CA LEU A 18 -3.03 -2.60 17.47
C LEU A 18 -2.75 -2.39 18.96
N ARG A 19 -2.83 -1.14 19.46
CA ARG A 19 -2.65 -0.84 20.89
C ARG A 19 -3.70 -1.50 21.78
N ARG A 20 -4.96 -1.52 21.34
CA ARG A 20 -6.07 -2.14 22.08
C ARG A 20 -5.96 -3.66 22.11
N ASP A 21 -5.62 -4.28 20.98
CA ASP A 21 -5.51 -5.73 20.85
C ASP A 21 -4.26 -6.26 21.60
N HIS A 22 -3.24 -5.43 21.82
CA HIS A 22 -1.97 -5.78 22.47
C HIS A 22 -1.59 -4.83 23.62
N PRO A 23 -2.39 -4.79 24.70
CA PRO A 23 -2.17 -3.85 25.81
C PRO A 23 -0.84 -4.13 26.50
N GLY A 24 -0.04 -3.08 26.70
CA GLY A 24 1.24 -3.15 27.41
C GLY A 24 2.42 -3.68 26.59
N GLU A 25 2.24 -4.05 25.31
CA GLU A 25 3.38 -4.33 24.44
C GLU A 25 4.03 -3.02 23.94
N PRO A 26 5.32 -2.78 24.26
CA PRO A 26 6.05 -1.71 23.62
C PRO A 26 6.24 -2.01 22.13
N ASP A 27 6.40 -0.96 21.33
CA ASP A 27 6.75 -1.06 19.91
C ASP A 27 5.79 -1.87 19.03
N ILE A 28 4.49 -1.90 19.37
CA ILE A 28 3.47 -2.60 18.58
C ILE A 28 3.46 -2.15 17.10
N PHE A 29 3.85 -0.91 16.85
CA PHE A 29 4.37 -0.45 15.56
C PHE A 29 5.56 0.49 15.78
N ARG A 30 6.43 0.59 14.78
CA ARG A 30 7.59 1.50 14.77
C ARG A 30 7.59 2.33 13.50
N CYS A 31 7.68 3.65 13.65
CA CYS A 31 7.77 4.58 12.54
C CYS A 31 9.24 4.93 12.25
N ARG A 32 9.67 4.77 11.00
CA ARG A 32 11.04 5.09 10.54
C ARG A 32 11.11 6.45 9.84
N GLY A 33 9.97 7.12 9.69
CA GLY A 33 9.84 8.43 9.08
C GLY A 33 8.38 8.89 9.06
N PRO A 34 8.09 10.05 8.47
CA PRO A 34 6.74 10.63 8.43
C PRO A 34 5.73 9.82 7.60
N TYR A 35 6.20 8.92 6.74
CA TYR A 35 5.37 8.16 5.80
C TYR A 35 5.60 6.64 5.91
N SER A 36 6.24 6.17 6.98
CA SER A 36 6.60 4.75 7.09
C SER A 36 6.56 4.24 8.52
N CYS A 37 5.44 3.60 8.87
CA CYS A 37 5.28 2.83 10.09
C CYS A 37 5.15 1.34 9.78
N TYR A 38 5.68 0.51 10.67
CA TYR A 38 5.77 -0.94 10.49
C TYR A 38 5.30 -1.65 11.77
N VAL A 39 4.38 -2.61 11.64
CA VAL A 39 3.92 -3.50 12.71
C VAL A 39 5.11 -4.29 13.25
N LYS A 40 5.37 -4.18 14.56
CA LYS A 40 6.57 -4.72 15.24
C LYS A 40 7.90 -4.40 14.55
N GLY A 41 7.95 -3.32 13.75
CA GLY A 41 9.13 -2.96 12.95
C GLY A 41 9.35 -3.81 11.69
N CYS A 42 8.41 -4.70 11.34
CA CYS A 42 8.55 -5.72 10.31
C CYS A 42 7.83 -5.36 8.99
N LEU A 43 6.53 -5.05 9.05
CA LEU A 43 5.65 -4.96 7.88
C LEU A 43 4.76 -3.72 7.95
N GLN A 44 4.55 -3.00 6.83
CA GLN A 44 3.64 -1.83 6.82
C GLN A 44 2.16 -2.25 6.77
N PRO A 45 1.74 -3.16 5.86
CA PRO A 45 0.38 -3.70 5.91
C PRO A 45 0.04 -4.33 7.27
N THR A 46 -1.16 -4.04 7.75
CA THR A 46 -1.74 -4.66 8.95
C THR A 46 -2.67 -5.83 8.60
N TYR A 47 -2.93 -5.99 7.31
CA TYR A 47 -3.66 -7.12 6.73
C TYR A 47 -2.88 -7.65 5.54
N GLY A 48 -2.93 -8.97 5.35
CA GLY A 48 -2.28 -9.62 4.21
C GLY A 48 -2.39 -11.12 4.29
N LEU A 49 -2.09 -11.81 3.20
CA LEU A 49 -1.88 -13.26 3.19
C LEU A 49 -0.40 -13.55 3.49
N GLY A 50 -0.07 -14.72 4.03
CA GLY A 50 1.31 -15.03 4.42
C GLY A 50 1.73 -14.41 5.76
N ASP A 51 3.00 -13.99 5.88
CA ASP A 51 3.61 -13.40 7.08
C ASP A 51 3.23 -14.13 8.39
N ALA A 52 3.32 -15.46 8.35
CA ALA A 52 2.77 -16.32 9.39
C ALA A 52 3.42 -16.08 10.78
N TYR A 53 4.67 -15.62 10.81
CA TYR A 53 5.41 -15.21 12.01
C TYR A 53 4.86 -13.93 12.68
N LEU A 54 3.86 -13.25 12.09
CA LEU A 54 3.11 -12.16 12.73
C LEU A 54 1.69 -12.60 13.12
N LYS A 55 1.32 -13.87 12.87
CA LYS A 55 -0.05 -14.39 13.04
C LYS A 55 -0.11 -15.57 14.00
N TYR A 56 0.91 -16.44 14.00
CA TYR A 56 0.92 -17.62 14.84
C TYR A 56 2.27 -17.82 15.52
N ALA A 57 2.23 -18.13 16.82
CA ALA A 57 3.42 -18.16 17.65
C ALA A 57 4.48 -19.16 17.18
N HIS A 58 4.04 -20.33 16.66
CA HIS A 58 4.93 -21.40 16.22
C HIS A 58 5.77 -21.04 14.97
N PHE A 59 5.42 -20.00 14.21
CA PHE A 59 6.23 -19.53 13.08
C PHE A 59 7.35 -18.56 13.48
N ASN A 60 7.45 -18.12 14.74
CA ASN A 60 8.48 -17.17 15.21
C ASN A 60 9.85 -17.80 15.47
N HIS A 61 10.20 -18.84 14.71
CA HIS A 61 11.49 -19.55 14.82
C HIS A 61 12.09 -19.87 13.45
N PHE A 62 11.44 -19.44 12.35
CA PHE A 62 11.97 -19.67 11.01
C PHE A 62 13.18 -18.75 10.74
N PRO A 63 14.25 -19.28 10.12
CA PRO A 63 15.44 -18.50 9.83
C PRO A 63 15.11 -17.30 8.93
N GLY A 64 15.53 -16.11 9.37
CA GLY A 64 15.41 -14.85 8.61
C GLY A 64 14.82 -13.69 9.41
N ARG A 65 13.74 -13.91 10.18
CA ARG A 65 13.11 -12.87 11.03
C ARG A 65 12.48 -13.49 12.28
N VAL A 66 13.01 -13.12 13.44
CA VAL A 66 12.42 -13.41 14.75
C VAL A 66 11.92 -12.10 15.33
N VAL A 67 10.66 -12.08 15.77
CA VAL A 67 10.06 -10.95 16.47
C VAL A 67 10.41 -11.06 17.95
N PRO A 68 11.05 -10.04 18.54
CA PRO A 68 11.46 -10.08 19.93
C PRO A 68 10.26 -10.02 20.89
N GLU A 69 10.46 -10.57 22.09
CA GLU A 69 9.51 -10.45 23.19
C GLU A 69 9.34 -8.97 23.62
N PRO A 70 8.13 -8.55 24.05
CA PRO A 70 6.92 -9.38 24.16
C PRO A 70 6.33 -9.73 22.78
N TYR A 71 5.94 -11.00 22.61
CA TYR A 71 5.47 -11.57 21.36
C TYR A 71 4.17 -12.39 21.53
N LYS A 72 3.02 -11.74 21.33
CA LYS A 72 1.68 -12.36 21.45
C LYS A 72 0.87 -12.17 20.16
N PRO A 73 1.19 -12.88 19.05
CA PRO A 73 0.42 -12.76 17.82
C PRO A 73 -1.05 -13.19 18.03
N PRO A 74 -2.00 -12.73 17.19
CA PRO A 74 -1.80 -12.10 15.88
C PRO A 74 -1.65 -10.57 15.92
N TYR A 75 -0.63 -10.06 15.23
CA TYR A 75 -0.43 -8.63 14.99
C TYR A 75 -1.12 -8.13 13.72
N ILE A 76 -1.09 -8.96 12.68
CA ILE A 76 -1.76 -8.69 11.40
C ILE A 76 -2.88 -9.70 11.16
N ARG A 77 -3.83 -9.37 10.29
CA ARG A 77 -5.00 -10.21 9.98
C ARG A 77 -5.01 -10.65 8.52
N SER A 78 -5.76 -11.71 8.21
CA SER A 78 -5.90 -12.19 6.82
C SER A 78 -7.29 -11.92 6.23
N ALA A 79 -8.29 -11.66 7.06
CA ALA A 79 -9.67 -11.47 6.61
C ALA A 79 -9.83 -10.05 6.02
N PRO A 80 -10.36 -9.91 4.80
CA PRO A 80 -10.49 -8.60 4.16
C PRO A 80 -11.58 -7.75 4.82
N GLN A 81 -11.45 -6.42 4.69
CA GLN A 81 -12.58 -5.52 4.90
C GLN A 81 -13.46 -5.50 3.65
N ILE A 82 -14.78 -5.58 3.85
CA ILE A 82 -15.74 -5.70 2.75
C ILE A 82 -16.59 -4.42 2.67
N THR A 83 -16.46 -3.71 1.56
CA THR A 83 -17.37 -2.61 1.18
C THR A 83 -18.35 -3.11 0.13
N ARG A 84 -19.65 -2.81 0.29
CA ARG A 84 -20.70 -3.16 -0.68
C ARG A 84 -21.29 -1.91 -1.30
N ARG A 85 -21.57 -1.96 -2.60
CA ARG A 85 -22.24 -0.88 -3.35
C ARG A 85 -23.39 -1.48 -4.17
N PRO A 86 -24.64 -1.00 -4.01
CA PRO A 86 -25.73 -1.43 -4.87
C PRO A 86 -25.48 -1.04 -6.32
N LEU A 87 -25.79 -1.92 -7.27
CA LEU A 87 -25.67 -1.60 -8.71
C LEU A 87 -26.55 -0.42 -9.11
N SER A 88 -27.69 -0.22 -8.42
CA SER A 88 -28.57 0.93 -8.63
C SER A 88 -27.92 2.29 -8.29
N SER A 89 -26.76 2.30 -7.63
CA SER A 89 -25.97 3.51 -7.34
C SER A 89 -24.88 3.80 -8.37
N VAL A 90 -24.70 2.90 -9.35
CA VAL A 90 -23.69 3.02 -10.41
C VAL A 90 -24.39 3.53 -11.67
N SER A 91 -23.88 4.61 -12.23
CA SER A 91 -24.39 5.19 -13.48
C SER A 91 -23.55 4.73 -14.67
N GLU A 92 -24.13 4.83 -15.87
CA GLU A 92 -23.36 4.64 -17.10
C GLU A 92 -22.19 5.63 -17.14
N GLY A 93 -20.99 5.11 -17.43
CA GLY A 93 -19.76 5.90 -17.42
C GLY A 93 -18.97 5.84 -16.11
N ASP A 94 -19.56 5.39 -15.00
CA ASP A 94 -18.81 5.12 -13.77
C ASP A 94 -17.75 4.05 -14.00
N PHE A 95 -16.63 4.16 -13.28
CA PHE A 95 -15.52 3.22 -13.34
C PHE A 95 -14.88 3.05 -11.96
N LEU A 96 -14.12 1.97 -11.82
CA LEU A 96 -13.34 1.67 -10.63
C LEU A 96 -11.87 1.60 -10.99
N VAL A 97 -11.03 2.31 -10.23
CA VAL A 97 -9.57 2.21 -10.32
C VAL A 97 -9.09 1.32 -9.19
N LEU A 98 -8.45 0.21 -9.54
CA LEU A 98 -7.78 -0.70 -8.60
C LEU A 98 -6.28 -0.63 -8.90
N ALA A 99 -5.48 -0.27 -7.90
CA ALA A 99 -4.04 -0.16 -8.02
C ALA A 99 -3.36 -0.45 -6.67
N THR A 100 -2.07 -0.76 -6.71
CA THR A 100 -1.20 -0.92 -5.54
C THR A 100 -0.79 0.45 -4.97
N ASP A 101 -0.17 0.45 -3.79
CA ASP A 101 0.47 1.62 -3.20
C ASP A 101 1.53 2.24 -4.11
N GLY A 102 2.20 1.45 -4.96
CA GLY A 102 3.09 1.96 -6.01
C GLY A 102 2.49 3.07 -6.89
N VAL A 103 1.16 3.09 -7.09
CA VAL A 103 0.44 4.19 -7.74
C VAL A 103 -0.02 5.25 -6.74
N TRP A 104 -0.67 4.83 -5.65
CA TRP A 104 -1.30 5.74 -4.69
C TRP A 104 -0.31 6.55 -3.85
N ASP A 105 0.96 6.16 -3.80
CA ASP A 105 2.05 6.94 -3.21
C ASP A 105 2.38 8.22 -4.01
N TYR A 106 1.95 8.29 -5.27
CA TYR A 106 2.23 9.41 -6.18
C TYR A 106 0.97 10.13 -6.65
N LEU A 107 -0.14 9.41 -6.83
CA LEU A 107 -1.38 9.96 -7.34
C LEU A 107 -2.44 10.09 -6.25
N SER A 108 -3.09 11.25 -6.21
CA SER A 108 -4.34 11.39 -5.47
C SER A 108 -5.49 10.68 -6.18
N ASP A 109 -6.55 10.34 -5.44
CA ASP A 109 -7.79 9.76 -6.00
C ASP A 109 -8.31 10.58 -7.19
N GLN A 110 -8.26 11.91 -7.09
CA GLN A 110 -8.77 12.79 -8.14
C GLN A 110 -7.84 12.79 -9.36
N ASN A 111 -6.52 12.79 -9.18
CA ASN A 111 -5.59 12.71 -10.31
C ASN A 111 -5.77 11.41 -11.09
N ALA A 112 -5.95 10.28 -10.42
CA ALA A 112 -6.24 9.01 -11.09
C ALA A 112 -7.56 9.07 -11.87
N VAL A 113 -8.63 9.61 -11.28
CA VAL A 113 -9.92 9.81 -11.95
C VAL A 113 -9.79 10.70 -13.19
N ASP A 114 -9.05 11.80 -13.09
CA ASP A 114 -8.85 12.74 -14.19
C ASP A 114 -8.05 12.12 -15.35
N LEU A 115 -7.01 11.35 -15.02
CA LEU A 115 -6.21 10.60 -16.00
C LEU A 115 -7.06 9.56 -16.74
N VAL A 116 -7.86 8.76 -16.03
CA VAL A 116 -8.75 7.78 -16.65
C VAL A 116 -9.78 8.47 -17.55
N ASN A 117 -10.39 9.56 -17.08
CA ASN A 117 -11.36 10.31 -17.89
C ASN A 117 -10.73 10.91 -19.14
N ARG A 118 -9.50 11.45 -19.05
CA ARG A 118 -8.75 11.96 -20.21
C ARG A 118 -8.47 10.83 -21.21
N ALA A 119 -7.92 9.72 -20.74
CA ALA A 119 -7.61 8.58 -21.59
C ALA A 119 -8.86 8.06 -22.33
N ARG A 120 -10.00 7.92 -21.62
CA ARG A 120 -11.27 7.49 -22.23
C ARG A 120 -11.76 8.45 -23.32
N ARG A 121 -11.64 9.77 -23.13
CA ARG A 121 -12.03 10.76 -24.15
C ARG A 121 -11.14 10.68 -25.39
N ASN A 122 -9.88 10.33 -25.22
CA ASN A 122 -8.90 10.23 -26.29
C ASN A 122 -8.87 8.85 -26.97
N GLY A 123 -9.59 7.85 -26.44
CA GLY A 123 -9.52 6.47 -26.91
C GLY A 123 -8.22 5.74 -26.53
N GLU A 124 -7.55 6.19 -25.47
CA GLU A 124 -6.28 5.65 -24.96
C GLU A 124 -6.51 4.57 -23.87
N ASN A 125 -5.45 3.82 -23.56
CA ASN A 125 -5.46 2.88 -22.44
C ASN A 125 -5.36 3.63 -21.10
N ALA A 126 -6.44 3.57 -20.32
CA ALA A 126 -6.53 4.27 -19.04
C ALA A 126 -5.53 3.77 -17.97
N ALA A 127 -5.20 2.47 -17.94
CA ALA A 127 -4.24 1.94 -16.98
C ALA A 127 -2.82 2.38 -17.33
N GLU A 128 -2.46 2.35 -18.62
CA GLU A 128 -1.17 2.83 -19.11
C GLU A 128 -0.97 4.31 -18.79
N ALA A 129 -1.98 5.16 -19.05
CA ALA A 129 -1.94 6.57 -18.71
C ALA A 129 -1.71 6.83 -17.20
N VAL A 130 -2.25 5.98 -16.33
CA VAL A 130 -2.04 6.06 -14.87
C VAL A 130 -0.62 5.63 -14.50
N VAL A 131 -0.10 4.54 -15.07
CA VAL A 131 1.26 4.07 -14.82
C VAL A 131 2.30 5.06 -15.33
N GLU A 132 2.11 5.62 -16.53
CA GLU A 132 3.00 6.62 -17.10
C GLU A 132 3.10 7.87 -16.22
N ALA A 133 1.96 8.42 -15.80
CA ALA A 133 1.92 9.57 -14.90
C ALA A 133 2.58 9.25 -13.53
N THR A 134 2.41 8.03 -13.03
CA THR A 134 3.06 7.57 -11.80
C THR A 134 4.58 7.57 -11.94
N LEU A 135 5.09 7.02 -13.05
CA LEU A 135 6.53 6.97 -13.33
C LEU A 135 7.13 8.36 -13.56
N GLU A 136 6.39 9.27 -14.19
CA GLU A 136 6.80 10.68 -14.35
C GLU A 136 6.95 11.37 -13.00
N LEU A 137 5.97 11.24 -12.11
CA LEU A 137 6.02 11.81 -10.77
C LEU A 137 7.12 11.20 -9.91
N ALA A 138 7.32 9.88 -10.01
CA ALA A 138 8.42 9.20 -9.34
C ALA A 138 9.78 9.70 -9.83
N ALA A 139 9.97 9.80 -11.15
CA ALA A 139 11.20 10.33 -11.74
C ALA A 139 11.45 11.79 -11.32
N ALA A 140 10.42 12.64 -11.37
CA ALA A 140 10.50 14.04 -10.96
C ALA A 140 10.86 14.20 -9.48
N ARG A 141 10.31 13.38 -8.58
CA ARG A 141 10.64 13.37 -7.14
C ARG A 141 12.12 13.11 -6.88
N PHE A 142 12.77 12.36 -7.76
CA PHE A 142 14.20 12.03 -7.69
C PHE A 142 15.07 12.88 -8.63
N GLY A 143 14.49 13.86 -9.33
CA GLY A 143 15.22 14.77 -10.20
C GLY A 143 15.81 14.12 -11.46
N ILE A 144 15.20 13.04 -11.95
CA ILE A 144 15.63 12.34 -13.17
C ILE A 144 14.52 12.36 -14.24
N ALA A 145 14.89 12.11 -15.49
CA ALA A 145 13.91 11.91 -16.56
C ALA A 145 13.25 10.53 -16.44
N ARG A 146 11.99 10.42 -16.87
CA ARG A 146 11.23 9.16 -16.87
C ARG A 146 11.93 8.08 -17.69
N GLU A 147 12.52 8.44 -18.83
CA GLU A 147 13.25 7.52 -19.71
C GLU A 147 14.47 6.93 -18.99
N GLN A 148 15.15 7.75 -18.17
CA GLN A 148 16.26 7.27 -17.34
C GLN A 148 15.78 6.28 -16.30
N LEU A 149 14.63 6.55 -15.65
CA LEU A 149 14.02 5.64 -14.67
C LEU A 149 13.62 4.30 -15.28
N VAL A 150 12.96 4.32 -16.44
CA VAL A 150 12.49 3.12 -17.14
C VAL A 150 13.65 2.28 -17.66
N ALA A 151 14.75 2.94 -18.07
CA ALA A 151 15.98 2.25 -18.49
C ALA A 151 16.76 1.59 -17.33
N MET A 152 16.42 1.89 -16.07
CA MET A 152 17.11 1.27 -14.94
C MET A 152 16.82 -0.24 -14.87
N PRO A 153 17.85 -1.07 -14.59
CA PRO A 153 17.63 -2.48 -14.38
C PRO A 153 16.75 -2.71 -13.14
N THR A 154 15.98 -3.79 -13.17
CA THR A 154 15.22 -4.23 -12.00
C THR A 154 16.17 -4.48 -10.83
N GLY A 155 15.73 -4.12 -9.61
CA GLY A 155 16.52 -4.35 -8.41
C GLY A 155 16.49 -3.18 -7.42
N ARG A 156 17.40 -3.25 -6.45
CA ARG A 156 17.39 -2.39 -5.27
C ARG A 156 17.50 -0.90 -5.60
N GLN A 157 18.25 -0.53 -6.63
CA GLN A 157 18.41 0.88 -7.01
C GLN A 157 17.11 1.48 -7.56
N ARG A 158 16.43 0.77 -8.47
CA ARG A 158 15.13 1.18 -9.01
C ARG A 158 14.05 1.22 -7.92
N ARG A 159 14.02 0.21 -7.04
CA ARG A 159 13.10 0.15 -5.88
C ARG A 159 13.30 1.23 -4.81
N ARG A 160 14.39 2.00 -4.87
CA ARG A 160 14.54 3.20 -4.03
C ARG A 160 13.78 4.39 -4.58
N ILE A 161 13.45 4.37 -5.88
CA ILE A 161 12.80 5.47 -6.58
C ILE A 161 11.29 5.28 -6.57
N HIS A 162 10.79 4.08 -6.91
CA HIS A 162 9.36 3.74 -6.85
C HIS A 162 9.13 2.27 -6.53
N ASP A 163 7.94 1.92 -6.07
CA ASP A 163 7.48 0.54 -5.91
C ASP A 163 6.82 0.01 -7.20
N ASP A 164 6.49 -1.27 -7.22
CA ASP A 164 5.78 -1.90 -8.34
C ASP A 164 4.37 -1.26 -8.51
N ALA A 165 4.14 -0.71 -9.70
CA ALA A 165 2.96 0.08 -10.08
C ALA A 165 2.28 -0.50 -11.33
#